data_AF-A0A8H3R8U2-F1
#
_entry.id   AF-A0A8H3R8U2-F1
#
_cell.length_a   1.000
_cell.length_b   1.000
_cell.length_c   1.000
_cell.angle_alpha   90.00
_cell.angle_beta   90.00
_cell.angle_gamma   90.00
#
_symmetry.space_group_name_H-M   'P 1'
#
loop_
_entity.id
_entity.type
_entity.pdbx_description
1 polymer ?
#
loop_
_entity_poly.entity_id
_entity_poly.type
_entity_poly.pdbx_seq_one_letter_code
_entity_poly.pdbx_strand_id
1 'polypeptide(L)'
;MMIPSIPPSALSSVSNLFQDNLVKKITISIDNTQSRNMLHHGKRIFGTGKLIKPLPVMISRGEMGFIESKSIIEKACGIVIYEIGDERMDNLPLLIVGWRVSLTGKNKWFASISYEPPDERFIKKYLKENGITGTNTLDFNEHMMTIYGSISDGNNAELNICIRSWGLLDIFFSQKTLF
;
A
#
# COMPACT_ATOMS: atom_id res chain seq x y z
N MET A 1 -14.11 -25.22 47.58
CA MET A 1 -13.11 -24.45 46.80
C MET A 1 -13.71 -23.08 46.52
N MET A 2 -13.08 -21.99 46.99
CA MET A 2 -13.44 -20.63 46.56
C MET A 2 -12.82 -20.40 45.18
N ILE A 3 -13.65 -20.08 44.19
CA ILE A 3 -13.17 -19.61 42.89
C ILE A 3 -12.68 -18.17 43.11
N PRO A 4 -11.40 -17.84 42.86
CA PRO A 4 -10.92 -16.46 43.02
C PRO A 4 -11.72 -15.54 42.09
N SER A 5 -12.31 -14.49 42.64
CA SER A 5 -12.98 -13.47 41.84
C SER A 5 -11.93 -12.66 41.09
N ILE A 6 -12.04 -12.63 39.76
CA ILE A 6 -11.14 -11.83 38.92
C ILE A 6 -11.47 -10.35 39.18
N PRO A 7 -10.49 -9.52 39.55
CA PRO A 7 -10.74 -8.11 39.83
C PRO A 7 -11.18 -7.38 38.53
N PRO A 8 -12.15 -6.45 38.60
CA PRO A 8 -12.63 -5.69 37.44
C PRO A 8 -11.53 -4.96 36.67
N SER A 9 -10.48 -4.53 37.37
CA SER A 9 -9.30 -3.90 36.76
C SER A 9 -8.53 -4.85 35.83
N ALA A 10 -8.41 -6.13 36.18
CA ALA A 10 -7.82 -7.15 35.32
C ALA A 10 -8.68 -7.42 34.08
N LEU A 11 -10.01 -7.49 34.25
CA LEU A 11 -10.95 -7.62 33.12
C LEU A 11 -10.90 -6.41 32.17
N SER A 12 -10.80 -5.20 32.70
CA SER A 12 -10.68 -3.98 31.88
C SER A 12 -9.34 -3.90 31.13
N SER A 13 -8.25 -4.30 31.78
CA SER A 13 -6.90 -4.33 31.17
C SER A 13 -6.83 -5.36 30.04
N VAL A 14 -7.45 -6.53 30.25
CA VAL A 14 -7.57 -7.60 29.26
C VAL A 14 -8.46 -7.14 28.09
N SER A 15 -9.61 -6.50 28.36
CA SER A 15 -10.46 -5.88 27.35
C SER A 15 -9.72 -4.87 26.48
N ASN A 16 -8.93 -3.98 27.10
CA ASN A 16 -8.15 -2.97 26.35
C ASN A 16 -7.05 -3.62 25.51
N LEU A 17 -6.35 -4.63 26.03
CA LEU A 17 -5.37 -5.43 25.28
C LEU A 17 -5.99 -6.15 24.07
N PHE A 18 -7.21 -6.69 24.21
CA PHE A 18 -7.92 -7.31 23.10
C PHE A 18 -8.42 -6.28 22.08
N GLN A 19 -8.94 -5.13 22.53
CA GLN A 19 -9.38 -4.04 21.66
C GLN A 19 -8.22 -3.46 20.85
N ASP A 20 -7.07 -3.17 21.47
CA ASP A 20 -5.89 -2.62 20.79
C ASP A 20 -5.27 -3.61 19.79
N ASN A 21 -5.32 -4.91 20.08
CA ASN A 21 -4.88 -5.96 19.16
C ASN A 21 -5.88 -6.25 18.01
N LEU A 22 -7.11 -5.73 18.07
CA LEU A 22 -8.07 -5.83 16.97
C LEU A 22 -8.05 -4.60 16.05
N VAL A 23 -7.48 -3.49 16.53
CA VAL A 23 -7.29 -2.27 15.74
C VAL A 23 -6.11 -2.46 14.80
N LYS A 24 -6.38 -2.27 13.50
CA LYS A 24 -5.38 -2.35 12.44
C LYS A 24 -5.01 -0.95 11.97
N LYS A 25 -3.74 -0.63 12.05
CA LYS A 25 -3.17 0.60 11.51
C LYS A 25 -2.24 0.23 10.37
N ILE A 26 -2.28 1.03 9.31
CA ILE A 26 -1.30 0.95 8.25
C ILE A 26 -0.81 2.33 7.88
N THR A 27 0.51 2.47 7.91
CA THR A 27 1.21 3.62 7.35
C THR A 27 1.71 3.23 5.97
N ILE A 28 1.45 4.06 4.98
CA ILE A 28 1.85 3.84 3.59
C ILE A 28 2.76 4.98 3.19
N SER A 29 4.00 4.65 2.83
CA SER A 29 4.97 5.59 2.28
C SER A 29 5.11 5.35 0.79
N ILE A 30 5.01 6.41 0.00
CA ILE A 30 5.24 6.41 -1.44
C ILE A 30 6.42 7.33 -1.71
N ASP A 31 7.57 6.72 -1.93
CA ASP A 31 8.82 7.37 -2.26
C ASP A 31 8.93 7.55 -3.78
N ASN A 32 8.83 8.79 -4.23
CA ASN A 32 8.96 9.20 -5.62
C ASN A 32 10.31 9.90 -5.88
N THR A 33 11.29 9.73 -4.98
CA THR A 33 12.58 10.45 -5.04
C THR A 33 13.43 10.04 -6.25
N GLN A 34 13.32 8.78 -6.69
CA GLN A 34 14.07 8.22 -7.82
C GLN A 34 13.25 8.13 -9.11
N SER A 35 12.01 8.60 -9.09
CA SER A 35 11.17 8.71 -10.27
C SER A 35 11.50 9.98 -11.05
N ARG A 36 11.20 9.97 -12.35
CA ARG A 36 11.18 11.16 -13.20
C ARG A 36 9.77 11.71 -13.38
N ASN A 37 8.75 10.95 -13.02
CA ASN A 37 7.35 11.31 -13.14
C ASN A 37 6.83 11.94 -11.85
N MET A 38 5.87 12.83 -11.96
CA MET A 38 5.09 13.30 -10.83
C MET A 38 3.90 12.36 -10.62
N LEU A 39 3.41 12.31 -9.38
CA LEU A 39 2.18 11.61 -9.03
C LEU A 39 1.10 12.63 -8.70
N HIS A 40 -0.02 12.57 -9.42
CA HIS A 40 -1.10 13.55 -9.31
C HIS A 40 -2.41 12.89 -8.89
N HIS A 41 -3.34 13.74 -8.46
CA HIS A 41 -4.73 13.40 -8.17
C HIS A 41 -4.89 12.16 -7.31
N GLY A 42 -4.07 12.05 -6.26
CA GLY A 42 -4.12 10.94 -5.31
C GLY A 42 -5.55 10.68 -4.86
N LYS A 43 -6.10 9.52 -5.21
CA LYS A 43 -7.47 9.10 -4.88
C LYS A 43 -7.47 7.76 -4.16
N ARG A 44 -8.15 7.72 -3.01
CA ARG A 44 -8.47 6.47 -2.33
C ARG A 44 -9.81 5.97 -2.83
N ILE A 45 -9.86 4.77 -3.41
CA ILE A 45 -11.10 4.21 -3.95
C ILE A 45 -11.88 3.44 -2.88
N PHE A 46 -11.20 2.71 -2.00
CA PHE A 46 -11.87 2.07 -0.86
C PHE A 46 -10.90 1.77 0.29
N GLY A 47 -11.48 1.65 1.48
CA GLY A 47 -10.85 0.95 2.58
C GLY A 47 -11.72 0.98 3.82
N THR A 48 -11.74 -0.15 4.51
CA THR A 48 -12.63 -0.48 5.64
C THR A 48 -12.32 0.30 6.92
N GLY A 49 -11.78 1.52 6.83
CA GLY A 49 -11.36 2.34 7.97
C GLY A 49 -11.22 3.83 7.65
N LYS A 50 -11.20 4.64 8.71
CA LYS A 50 -11.05 6.10 8.67
C LYS A 50 -9.59 6.47 8.36
N LEU A 51 -9.39 7.41 7.42
CA LEU A 51 -8.07 8.02 7.21
C LEU A 51 -7.69 8.83 8.45
N ILE A 52 -6.46 8.64 8.97
CA ILE A 52 -5.92 9.49 10.04
C ILE A 52 -5.21 10.67 9.39
N LYS A 53 -4.31 10.39 8.45
CA LYS A 53 -3.62 11.39 7.66
C LYS A 53 -4.25 11.41 6.27
N PRO A 54 -4.58 12.60 5.72
CA PRO A 54 -5.13 12.71 4.39
C PRO A 54 -4.13 12.18 3.35
N LEU A 55 -4.68 11.67 2.27
CA LEU A 55 -3.94 11.26 1.09
C LEU A 55 -3.27 12.50 0.44
N PRO A 56 -1.95 12.50 0.20
CA PRO A 56 -1.33 13.54 -0.60
C PRO A 56 -2.00 13.59 -1.97
N VAL A 57 -2.46 14.78 -2.36
CA VAL A 57 -3.08 14.98 -3.68
C VAL A 57 -2.01 14.92 -4.77
N MET A 58 -0.78 15.34 -4.45
CA MET A 58 0.36 15.36 -5.35
C MET A 58 1.62 14.88 -4.62
N ILE A 59 2.50 14.18 -5.33
CA ILE A 59 3.87 13.85 -4.90
C ILE A 59 4.81 14.23 -6.04
N SER A 60 5.62 15.28 -5.86
CA SER A 60 6.49 15.78 -6.93
C SER A 60 7.62 14.81 -7.22
N ARG A 61 8.31 15.05 -8.34
CA ARG A 61 9.58 14.39 -8.64
C ARG A 61 10.60 14.70 -7.54
N GLY A 62 11.28 13.69 -7.00
CA GLY A 62 12.28 13.93 -5.96
C GLY A 62 11.71 14.01 -4.54
N GLU A 63 10.40 13.82 -4.36
CA GLU A 63 9.72 13.92 -3.07
C GLU A 63 9.15 12.58 -2.59
N MET A 64 8.79 12.52 -1.30
CA MET A 64 8.14 11.38 -0.68
C MET A 64 6.76 11.78 -0.15
N GLY A 65 5.73 11.03 -0.53
CA GLY A 65 4.37 11.18 -0.02
C GLY A 65 4.07 10.16 1.08
N PHE A 66 3.28 10.56 2.08
CA PHE A 66 2.91 9.68 3.19
C PHE A 66 1.40 9.66 3.40
N ILE A 67 0.83 8.47 3.54
CA ILE A 67 -0.58 8.23 3.81
C ILE A 67 -0.68 7.40 5.08
N GLU A 68 -1.57 7.76 6.00
CA GLU A 68 -1.81 6.96 7.21
C GLU A 68 -3.30 6.63 7.33
N SER A 69 -3.60 5.33 7.44
CA SER A 69 -4.96 4.82 7.53
C SER A 69 -5.12 3.94 8.77
N LYS A 70 -6.21 4.14 9.52
CA LYS A 70 -6.59 3.29 10.66
C LYS A 70 -7.95 2.65 10.43
N SER A 71 -8.04 1.35 10.67
CA SER A 71 -9.28 0.58 10.59
C SER A 71 -9.49 -0.21 11.88
N ILE A 72 -10.73 -0.29 12.33
CA ILE A 72 -11.13 -0.97 13.58
C ILE A 72 -11.62 -2.40 13.28
N ILE A 73 -11.68 -2.82 12.00
CA ILE A 73 -12.38 -4.05 11.56
C ILE A 73 -11.40 -5.12 11.06
N GLU A 74 -11.84 -6.38 11.21
CA GLU A 74 -11.22 -7.68 10.88
C GLU A 74 -10.36 -7.77 9.60
N LYS A 75 -10.50 -6.88 8.61
CA LYS A 75 -9.71 -6.86 7.36
C LYS A 75 -9.47 -5.42 6.91
N ALA A 76 -8.35 -4.81 7.31
CA ALA A 76 -7.95 -3.51 6.80
C ALA A 76 -7.33 -3.68 5.42
N CYS A 77 -8.15 -3.51 4.38
CA CYS A 77 -7.70 -3.50 2.99
C CYS A 77 -7.99 -2.13 2.37
N GLY A 78 -7.23 -1.76 1.36
CA GLY A 78 -7.50 -0.54 0.62
C GLY A 78 -6.66 -0.42 -0.63
N ILE A 79 -7.00 0.59 -1.42
CA ILE A 79 -6.25 1.00 -2.61
C ILE A 79 -6.06 2.50 -2.57
N VAL A 80 -4.88 2.92 -2.99
CA VAL A 80 -4.60 4.27 -3.44
C VAL A 80 -4.24 4.26 -4.92
N ILE A 81 -4.73 5.26 -5.64
CA ILE A 81 -4.42 5.47 -7.05
C ILE A 81 -3.84 6.86 -7.23
N TYR A 82 -2.79 6.96 -8.05
CA TYR A 82 -2.24 8.22 -8.53
C TYR A 82 -2.14 8.19 -10.04
N GLU A 83 -2.34 9.34 -10.69
CA GLU A 83 -1.94 9.52 -12.09
C GLU A 83 -0.42 9.72 -12.14
N ILE A 84 0.25 9.08 -13.10
CA ILE A 84 1.70 9.15 -13.31
C ILE A 84 1.97 10.00 -14.55
N GLY A 85 2.62 11.15 -14.40
CA GLY A 85 2.99 11.99 -15.53
C GLY A 85 2.92 13.47 -15.20
N ASP A 86 2.82 14.32 -16.21
CA ASP A 86 2.59 15.77 -16.08
C ASP A 86 1.12 16.05 -16.39
N GLU A 87 0.47 16.92 -15.60
CA GLU A 87 -0.94 17.34 -15.76
C GLU A 87 -1.28 17.91 -17.15
N ARG A 88 -0.26 18.23 -17.96
CA ARG A 88 -0.42 18.71 -19.34
C ARG A 88 -0.69 17.60 -20.37
N MET A 89 -0.66 16.33 -19.96
CA MET A 89 -0.91 15.20 -20.85
C MET A 89 -2.31 14.61 -20.64
N ASP A 90 -3.00 14.36 -21.75
CA ASP A 90 -4.25 13.62 -21.73
C ASP A 90 -3.98 12.11 -21.54
N ASN A 91 -4.87 11.44 -20.80
CA ASN A 91 -4.87 10.00 -20.57
C ASN A 91 -3.60 9.46 -19.89
N LEU A 92 -3.29 9.97 -18.70
CA LEU A 92 -2.15 9.52 -17.90
C LEU A 92 -2.34 8.09 -17.37
N PRO A 93 -1.29 7.26 -17.34
CA PRO A 93 -1.33 5.97 -16.66
C PRO A 93 -1.50 6.15 -15.15
N LEU A 94 -2.11 5.17 -14.51
CA LEU A 94 -2.46 5.13 -13.10
C LEU A 94 -1.51 4.19 -12.34
N LEU A 95 -0.84 4.70 -11.33
CA LEU A 95 -0.20 3.91 -10.28
C LEU A 95 -1.27 3.43 -9.31
N ILE A 96 -1.45 2.11 -9.22
CA ILE A 96 -2.38 1.48 -8.29
C ILE A 96 -1.55 0.76 -7.22
N VAL A 97 -1.74 1.13 -5.96
CA VAL A 97 -1.12 0.45 -4.82
C VAL A 97 -2.24 -0.06 -3.92
N GLY A 98 -2.24 -1.36 -3.67
CA GLY A 98 -3.21 -1.97 -2.78
C GLY A 98 -2.57 -2.77 -1.66
N TRP A 99 -3.28 -2.86 -0.54
CA TRP A 99 -2.79 -3.54 0.66
C TRP A 99 -3.89 -4.30 1.39
N ARG A 100 -3.46 -5.24 2.21
CA ARG A 100 -4.29 -6.01 3.12
C ARG A 100 -3.51 -6.33 4.40
N VAL A 101 -4.00 -5.81 5.51
CA VAL A 101 -3.54 -6.18 6.85
C VAL A 101 -4.40 -7.34 7.36
N SER A 102 -3.78 -8.51 7.43
CA SER A 102 -4.43 -9.76 7.87
C SER A 102 -4.51 -9.81 9.39
N LEU A 103 -5.54 -10.47 9.94
CA LEU A 103 -5.65 -10.67 11.40
C LEU A 103 -4.75 -11.83 11.83
N THR A 104 -4.75 -12.88 10.99
CA THR A 104 -3.91 -14.05 11.12
C THR A 104 -3.15 -14.24 9.81
N GLY A 105 -1.87 -14.61 9.92
CA GLY A 105 -0.99 -14.76 8.76
C GLY A 105 -0.35 -13.45 8.31
N LYS A 106 0.21 -13.47 7.09
CA LYS A 106 1.05 -12.40 6.56
C LYS A 106 0.22 -11.25 5.98
N ASN A 107 0.76 -10.04 6.11
CA ASN A 107 0.24 -8.88 5.40
C ASN A 107 0.61 -8.96 3.93
N LYS A 108 -0.26 -8.41 3.08
CA LYS A 108 -0.12 -8.50 1.62
C LYS A 108 -0.23 -7.13 0.96
N TRP A 109 0.52 -6.92 -0.10
CA TRP A 109 0.45 -5.75 -0.95
C TRP A 109 0.54 -6.12 -2.43
N PHE A 110 0.23 -5.17 -3.31
CA PHE A 110 0.61 -5.23 -4.72
C PHE A 110 0.74 -3.80 -5.25
N ALA A 111 1.44 -3.67 -6.38
CA ALA A 111 1.38 -2.47 -7.20
C ALA A 111 1.14 -2.85 -8.66
N SER A 112 0.50 -1.96 -9.42
CA SER A 112 0.27 -2.10 -10.85
C SER A 112 0.28 -0.73 -11.51
N ILE A 113 0.55 -0.70 -12.82
CA ILE A 113 0.33 0.47 -13.67
C ILE A 113 -0.74 0.10 -14.70
N SER A 114 -1.78 0.92 -14.85
CA SER A 114 -2.87 0.69 -15.83
C SER A 114 -3.50 2.03 -16.26
N TYR A 115 -4.30 2.06 -17.33
CA TYR A 115 -5.06 3.27 -17.70
C TYR A 115 -6.46 3.33 -17.08
N GLU A 116 -6.92 2.23 -16.51
CA GLU A 116 -8.26 2.12 -15.93
C GLU A 116 -8.19 1.76 -14.45
N PRO A 117 -9.02 2.40 -13.60
CA PRO A 117 -9.12 2.04 -12.20
C PRO A 117 -9.75 0.64 -12.05
N PRO A 118 -9.25 -0.20 -11.14
CA PRO A 118 -9.72 -1.57 -11.00
C PRO A 118 -11.03 -1.65 -10.22
N ASP A 119 -11.81 -2.71 -10.46
CA ASP A 119 -13.00 -3.03 -9.67
C ASP A 119 -12.64 -3.43 -8.22
N GLU A 120 -13.42 -2.93 -7.25
CA GLU A 120 -13.19 -3.17 -5.82
C GLU A 120 -13.25 -4.67 -5.45
N ARG A 121 -14.22 -5.40 -6.01
CA ARG A 121 -14.39 -6.82 -5.69
C ARG A 121 -13.22 -7.64 -6.23
N PHE A 122 -12.76 -7.30 -7.43
CA PHE A 122 -11.58 -7.91 -8.02
C PHE A 122 -10.36 -7.74 -7.11
N ILE A 123 -10.09 -6.53 -6.62
CA ILE A 123 -8.87 -6.28 -5.85
C ILE A 123 -8.89 -6.94 -4.47
N LYS A 124 -10.03 -6.95 -3.78
CA LYS A 124 -10.16 -7.69 -2.50
C LYS A 124 -9.84 -9.18 -2.66
N LYS A 125 -10.30 -9.78 -3.77
CA LYS A 125 -10.00 -11.16 -4.13
C LYS A 125 -8.53 -11.34 -4.50
N TYR A 126 -8.01 -10.49 -5.39
CA TYR A 126 -6.63 -10.53 -5.84
C TYR A 126 -5.63 -10.39 -4.69
N LEU A 127 -5.80 -9.39 -3.81
CA LEU A 127 -4.96 -9.23 -2.62
C LEU A 127 -4.98 -10.45 -1.68
N LYS A 128 -6.12 -11.16 -1.61
CA LYS A 128 -6.22 -12.39 -0.80
C LYS A 128 -5.36 -13.50 -1.41
N GLU A 129 -5.51 -13.72 -2.70
CA GLU A 129 -4.98 -14.89 -3.41
C GLU A 129 -3.52 -14.66 -3.85
N ASN A 130 -3.26 -13.52 -4.50
CA ASN A 130 -2.01 -13.23 -5.22
C ASN A 130 -1.16 -12.11 -4.60
N GLY A 131 -1.66 -11.45 -3.54
CA GLY A 131 -0.92 -10.37 -2.90
C GLY A 131 0.46 -10.82 -2.39
N ILE A 132 1.44 -9.93 -2.57
CA ILE A 132 2.85 -10.10 -2.23
C ILE A 132 3.04 -9.91 -0.73
N THR A 133 3.79 -10.81 -0.09
CA THR A 133 4.18 -10.71 1.32
C THR A 133 5.61 -10.21 1.44
N GLY A 134 5.93 -9.42 2.47
CA GLY A 134 7.30 -8.91 2.65
C GLY A 134 7.74 -8.00 1.51
N THR A 135 8.99 -8.15 1.07
CA THR A 135 9.63 -7.30 0.05
C THR A 135 9.59 -7.94 -1.33
N ASN A 136 9.31 -7.14 -2.36
CA ASN A 136 9.46 -7.56 -3.75
C ASN A 136 9.74 -6.38 -4.68
N THR A 137 10.24 -6.69 -5.89
CA THR A 137 10.48 -5.73 -6.98
C THR A 137 9.56 -6.07 -8.15
N LEU A 138 8.94 -5.05 -8.74
CA LEU A 138 8.03 -5.17 -9.89
C LEU A 138 8.53 -4.27 -11.02
N ASP A 139 8.86 -4.87 -12.16
CA ASP A 139 9.32 -4.16 -13.35
C ASP A 139 8.17 -3.95 -14.33
N PHE A 140 7.99 -2.70 -14.76
CA PHE A 140 6.98 -2.27 -15.71
C PHE A 140 7.68 -1.73 -16.95
N ASN A 141 8.15 -2.63 -17.81
CA ASN A 141 8.96 -2.31 -18.99
C ASN A 141 8.28 -1.30 -19.93
N GLU A 142 6.97 -1.46 -20.15
CA GLU A 142 6.16 -0.57 -20.99
C GLU A 142 6.15 0.88 -20.48
N HIS A 143 6.31 1.05 -19.17
CA HIS A 143 6.33 2.35 -18.50
C HIS A 143 7.75 2.77 -18.08
N MET A 144 8.77 1.97 -18.42
CA MET A 144 10.17 2.21 -18.03
C MET A 144 10.33 2.52 -16.54
N MET A 145 9.64 1.75 -15.70
CA MET A 145 9.56 1.98 -14.26
C MET A 145 9.75 0.68 -13.49
N THR A 146 10.43 0.78 -12.36
CA THR A 146 10.50 -0.27 -11.34
C THR A 146 9.85 0.21 -10.07
N ILE A 147 9.08 -0.66 -9.44
CA ILE A 147 8.51 -0.45 -8.11
C ILE A 147 9.14 -1.44 -7.15
N TYR A 148 9.85 -0.91 -6.15
CA TYR A 148 10.28 -1.67 -4.98
C TYR A 148 9.23 -1.49 -3.91
N GLY A 149 8.71 -2.58 -3.36
CA GLY A 149 7.77 -2.48 -2.25
C GLY A 149 8.04 -3.46 -1.14
N SER A 150 7.62 -3.09 0.06
CA SER A 150 7.73 -3.92 1.25
C SER A 150 6.54 -3.68 2.17
N ILE A 151 5.97 -4.75 2.74
CA ILE A 151 4.99 -4.65 3.81
C ILE A 151 5.48 -5.36 5.08
N SER A 152 5.37 -4.71 6.23
CA SER A 152 5.61 -5.34 7.53
C SER A 152 4.40 -6.15 7.99
N ASP A 153 4.65 -7.18 8.79
CA ASP A 153 3.59 -7.99 9.41
C ASP A 153 3.09 -7.38 10.74
N GLY A 154 1.92 -7.83 11.17
CA GLY A 154 1.28 -7.38 12.40
C GLY A 154 0.18 -6.35 12.15
N ASN A 155 -0.49 -5.94 13.24
CA ASN A 155 -1.65 -5.05 13.16
C ASN A 155 -1.27 -3.58 12.97
N ASN A 156 -0.02 -3.19 13.30
CA ASN A 156 0.55 -1.88 12.99
C ASN A 156 1.53 -2.06 11.82
N ALA A 157 0.97 -2.10 10.61
CA ALA A 157 1.72 -2.40 9.40
C ALA A 157 2.32 -1.13 8.77
N GLU A 158 3.43 -1.31 8.09
CA GLU A 158 4.07 -0.28 7.28
C GLU A 158 4.22 -0.83 5.87
N LEU A 159 3.65 -0.13 4.90
CA LEU A 159 3.83 -0.39 3.48
C LEU A 159 4.71 0.70 2.88
N ASN A 160 5.87 0.33 2.39
CA ASN A 160 6.77 1.24 1.70
C ASN A 160 6.75 0.89 0.21
N ILE A 161 6.54 1.89 -0.64
CA ILE A 161 6.58 1.80 -2.10
C ILE A 161 7.60 2.82 -2.57
N CYS A 162 8.66 2.37 -3.22
CA CYS A 162 9.69 3.20 -3.83
C CYS A 162 9.62 3.05 -5.35
N ILE A 163 9.49 4.19 -6.03
CA ILE A 163 9.28 4.29 -7.46
C ILE A 163 10.56 4.79 -8.10
N ARG A 164 11.06 4.04 -9.07
CA ARG A 164 12.28 4.37 -9.80
C ARG A 164 11.98 4.37 -11.30
N SER A 165 12.32 5.46 -11.97
CA SER A 165 12.34 5.49 -13.43
C SER A 165 13.66 4.91 -13.95
N TRP A 166 13.59 4.18 -15.06
CA TRP A 166 14.76 3.60 -15.68
C TRP A 166 15.70 4.66 -16.25
N GLY A 167 16.98 4.45 -16.03
CA GLY A 167 18.06 5.18 -16.68
C GLY A 167 18.50 4.52 -17.98
N LEU A 168 19.45 5.14 -18.67
CA LEU A 168 20.01 4.62 -19.91
C LEU A 168 20.56 3.20 -19.74
N LEU A 169 21.25 2.93 -18.63
CA LEU A 169 21.82 1.61 -18.35
C LEU A 169 20.74 0.53 -18.18
N ASP A 170 19.65 0.83 -17.47
CA ASP A 170 18.55 -0.11 -17.26
C ASP A 170 17.93 -0.53 -18.62
N ILE A 171 17.80 0.42 -19.55
CA ILE A 171 17.34 0.16 -20.93
C ILE A 171 18.31 -0.75 -21.69
N PHE A 172 19.62 -0.47 -21.61
CA PHE A 172 20.64 -1.29 -22.28
C PHE A 172 20.67 -2.73 -21.79
N PHE A 173 20.48 -2.97 -20.48
CA PHE A 173 20.46 -4.31 -19.92
C PHE A 173 19.13 -5.03 -20.17
N SER A 174 18.00 -4.32 -20.19
CA SER A 174 16.70 -4.90 -20.52
C SER A 174 16.64 -5.45 -21.95
N GLN A 175 17.27 -4.79 -22.92
CA GLN A 175 17.28 -5.23 -24.33
C GLN A 175 18.17 -6.45 -24.59
N LYS A 176 19.17 -6.73 -23.73
CA LYS A 176 20.08 -7.87 -23.91
C LYS A 176 19.47 -9.22 -23.53
N THR A 177 18.35 -9.23 -22.82
CA THR A 177 17.66 -10.47 -22.41
C THR A 177 16.68 -11.00 -23.48
N LEU A 178 16.59 -10.33 -24.63
CA LEU A 178 15.68 -10.63 -25.75
C LEU A 178 16.38 -11.20 -27.00
N PHE A 179 17.66 -11.58 -26.89
CA PHE A 179 18.44 -12.23 -27.98
C PHE A 179 19.02 -13.57 -27.54
#